data_AF-A0AAE0LEJ2-F1
#
_entry.id   AF-A0AAE0LEJ2-F1
#
_cell.length_a   1.000
_cell.length_b   1.000
_cell.length_c   1.000
_cell.angle_alpha   90.00
_cell.angle_beta   90.00
_cell.angle_gamma   90.00
#
_symmetry.space_group_name_H-M   'P 1'
#
loop_
_entity.id
_entity.type
_entity.pdbx_description
1 polymer ?
#
loop_
_entity_poly.entity_id
_entity_poly.type
_entity_poly.pdbx_seq_one_letter_code
_entity_poly.pdbx_strand_id
1 'polypeptide(L)'
;MMRVVEKQMAVPASGLHVHCAHKHYRSRRKVLSVPSSPLLQQYMSVAQRSYNSRHTQRFATSSISEPIDVPDNVVKLSQAIQDITMQGEHRGMTELQAHLSPSYITDSALFLLEQLPPHAKVGITTGFYILSAGAPETDGPPGAAAVAYALQALGHEVVFITDKCSEAVVRSISSSHQVLIFPMLPSGEAAEEAALKECAALRLDALISVERAGILADGTYRNMHQADMSAFNAPIDLIFAEMEGTTVGIGDGGNEIGMGKLFEHIPVACPSKLPQRASITSTTHLIVATTSNWGAYGLATALSVLSGRDLLISPPTGRQLVRKCLEAGAVDGVTGKAEESVDGMPLEDGELPILTQLHACVMDFRNRGFD
;
A
#
# COMPACT_ATOMS: atom_id res chain seq x y z
N MET A 1 -49.44 -36.34 28.53
CA MET A 1 -48.48 -37.00 29.45
C MET A 1 -47.81 -38.13 28.68
N MET A 2 -46.52 -37.97 28.36
CA MET A 2 -45.50 -39.00 28.08
C MET A 2 -45.88 -40.27 27.28
N ARG A 3 -45.29 -40.49 26.09
CA ARG A 3 -44.07 -41.32 25.92
C ARG A 3 -43.61 -41.40 24.46
N VAL A 4 -42.29 -41.43 24.35
CA VAL A 4 -41.39 -41.57 23.21
C VAL A 4 -41.48 -42.98 22.60
N VAL A 5 -41.37 -43.08 21.27
CA VAL A 5 -40.73 -44.22 20.58
C VAL A 5 -39.94 -43.70 19.39
N GLU A 6 -38.63 -43.96 19.41
CA GLU A 6 -37.67 -43.71 18.34
C GLU A 6 -37.94 -44.57 17.10
N LYS A 7 -37.70 -44.03 15.91
CA LYS A 7 -37.15 -44.82 14.80
C LYS A 7 -36.27 -43.94 13.89
N GLN A 8 -35.03 -44.37 13.77
CA GLN A 8 -33.96 -43.83 12.93
C GLN A 8 -34.37 -43.73 11.46
N MET A 9 -34.00 -42.62 10.80
CA MET A 9 -33.58 -42.65 9.40
C MET A 9 -32.36 -41.75 9.23
N ALA A 10 -31.29 -42.37 8.72
CA ALA A 10 -30.01 -41.79 8.42
C ALA A 10 -30.09 -40.76 7.28
N VAL A 11 -29.33 -39.68 7.38
CA VAL A 11 -29.03 -38.76 6.27
C VAL A 11 -27.51 -38.63 6.18
N PRO A 12 -26.89 -38.83 5.00
CA PRO A 12 -25.45 -38.98 4.88
C PRO A 12 -24.71 -37.64 4.95
N ALA A 13 -23.53 -37.68 5.56
CA ALA A 13 -22.52 -36.64 5.47
C ALA A 13 -21.90 -36.64 4.06
N SER A 14 -22.11 -35.57 3.29
CA SER A 14 -21.33 -35.28 2.09
C SER A 14 -20.49 -34.03 2.35
N GLY A 15 -19.23 -34.25 2.72
CA GLY A 15 -18.21 -33.22 2.67
C GLY A 15 -17.93 -32.80 1.23
N LEU A 16 -17.93 -31.49 0.98
CA LEU A 16 -17.22 -30.94 -0.16
C LEU A 16 -15.76 -30.72 0.27
N HIS A 17 -14.90 -31.68 -0.04
CA HIS A 17 -13.48 -31.43 -0.14
C HIS A 17 -13.21 -30.69 -1.44
N VAL A 18 -12.94 -29.38 -1.35
CA VAL A 18 -12.33 -28.64 -2.46
C VAL A 18 -10.84 -28.96 -2.45
N HIS A 19 -10.42 -29.89 -3.31
CA HIS A 19 -9.02 -30.15 -3.59
C HIS A 19 -8.42 -28.94 -4.33
N CYS A 20 -7.72 -28.07 -3.60
CA CYS A 20 -6.81 -27.11 -4.23
C CYS A 20 -5.59 -27.90 -4.75
N ALA A 21 -5.50 -28.05 -6.07
CA ALA A 21 -4.39 -28.71 -6.72
C ALA A 21 -3.13 -27.83 -6.62
N HIS A 22 -2.23 -28.16 -5.69
CA HIS A 22 -0.88 -27.62 -5.66
C HIS A 22 -0.12 -27.98 -6.95
N LYS A 23 -0.03 -27.03 -7.89
CA LYS A 23 0.95 -27.08 -8.97
C LYS A 23 2.21 -26.34 -8.52
N HIS A 24 3.26 -27.11 -8.23
CA HIS A 24 4.61 -26.59 -8.08
C HIS A 24 5.06 -25.86 -9.35
N TYR A 25 5.13 -24.54 -9.30
CA TYR A 25 5.70 -23.72 -10.37
C TYR A 25 7.22 -23.70 -10.21
N ARG A 26 7.92 -24.59 -10.93
CA ARG A 26 9.38 -24.45 -11.18
C ARG A 26 9.57 -23.69 -12.49
N SER A 27 9.73 -22.36 -12.43
CA SER A 27 10.11 -21.60 -13.62
C SER A 27 11.63 -21.64 -13.81
N ARG A 28 12.05 -22.03 -15.02
CA ARG A 28 13.45 -21.97 -15.46
C ARG A 28 13.81 -20.49 -15.67
N ARG A 29 14.70 -19.96 -14.82
CA ARG A 29 15.29 -18.62 -14.95
C ARG A 29 16.02 -18.48 -16.29
N LYS A 30 15.47 -17.70 -17.22
CA LYS A 30 16.27 -16.96 -18.20
C LYS A 30 16.30 -15.52 -17.73
N VAL A 31 17.43 -15.16 -17.10
CA VAL A 31 17.74 -13.81 -16.63
C VAL A 31 18.01 -12.94 -17.86
N LEU A 32 17.09 -12.01 -18.16
CA LEU A 32 17.42 -10.80 -18.92
C LEU A 32 17.75 -9.70 -17.92
N SER A 33 18.74 -8.88 -18.25
CA SER A 33 19.45 -7.99 -17.33
C SER A 33 18.53 -6.96 -16.66
N VAL A 34 18.18 -7.22 -15.40
CA VAL A 34 17.86 -6.17 -14.41
C VAL A 34 19.02 -5.16 -14.42
N PRO A 35 18.79 -3.84 -14.34
CA PRO A 35 19.88 -2.89 -14.21
C PRO A 35 20.80 -3.35 -13.07
N SER A 36 22.07 -3.54 -13.38
CA SER A 36 23.09 -4.05 -12.46
C SER A 36 23.44 -2.96 -11.46
N SER A 37 22.51 -2.64 -10.56
CA SER A 37 22.78 -1.84 -9.38
C SER A 37 23.57 -2.74 -8.41
N PRO A 38 24.83 -2.38 -8.07
CA PRO A 38 25.65 -3.14 -7.11
C PRO A 38 24.93 -3.37 -5.77
N LEU A 39 24.03 -2.45 -5.39
CA LEU A 39 23.23 -2.54 -4.17
C LEU A 39 22.15 -3.60 -4.21
N LEU A 40 21.41 -3.68 -5.32
CA LEU A 40 20.40 -4.71 -5.48
C LEU A 40 21.08 -6.08 -5.39
N GLN A 41 22.32 -6.20 -5.89
CA GLN A 41 23.13 -7.41 -5.74
C GLN A 41 23.62 -7.64 -4.29
N GLN A 42 24.08 -6.59 -3.60
CA GLN A 42 24.55 -6.67 -2.22
C GLN A 42 23.42 -7.01 -1.25
N TYR A 43 22.29 -6.31 -1.32
CA TYR A 43 21.10 -6.60 -0.55
C TYR A 43 20.55 -7.98 -0.87
N MET A 44 20.42 -8.37 -2.16
CA MET A 44 20.05 -9.73 -2.54
C MET A 44 20.98 -10.79 -1.95
N SER A 45 22.28 -10.52 -1.88
CA SER A 45 23.23 -11.47 -1.27
C SER A 45 22.96 -11.70 0.23
N VAL A 46 22.43 -10.70 0.94
CA VAL A 46 22.08 -10.76 2.36
C VAL A 46 20.66 -11.33 2.54
N ALA A 47 19.68 -10.83 1.80
CA ALA A 47 18.29 -11.27 1.84
C ALA A 47 18.12 -12.75 1.42
N GLN A 48 18.85 -13.22 0.40
CA GLN A 48 18.83 -14.62 -0.03
C GLN A 48 19.39 -15.57 1.04
N ARG A 49 20.34 -15.13 1.88
CA ARG A 49 20.85 -15.91 3.03
C ARG A 49 19.78 -16.06 4.11
N SER A 50 19.00 -15.02 4.37
CA SER A 50 17.88 -15.03 5.31
C SER A 50 16.63 -15.75 4.79
N TYR A 51 16.38 -15.74 3.47
CA TYR A 51 15.28 -16.48 2.85
C TYR A 51 15.53 -18.00 2.90
N ASN A 52 16.76 -18.44 2.65
CA ASN A 52 17.14 -19.85 2.70
C ASN A 52 17.15 -20.43 4.12
N SER A 53 17.36 -19.61 5.16
CA SER A 53 17.28 -20.06 6.57
C SER A 53 15.84 -20.24 7.07
N ARG A 54 14.86 -19.51 6.50
CA ARG A 54 13.44 -19.62 6.87
C ARG A 54 12.73 -20.84 6.28
N HIS A 55 13.20 -21.39 5.16
CA HIS A 55 12.59 -22.58 4.53
C HIS A 55 13.07 -23.92 5.10
N THR A 56 14.04 -23.92 6.02
CA THR A 56 14.50 -25.14 6.73
C THR A 56 13.89 -25.31 8.12
N GLN A 57 13.13 -24.34 8.64
CA GLN A 57 12.44 -24.45 9.94
C GLN A 57 10.91 -24.44 9.77
N ARG A 58 10.35 -25.62 9.48
CA ARG A 58 8.93 -25.89 9.78
C ARG A 58 8.82 -26.30 11.24
N PHE A 59 7.97 -25.57 11.97
CA PHE A 59 7.56 -25.78 13.37
C PHE A 59 8.60 -25.42 14.45
N ALA A 60 8.68 -24.14 14.81
CA ALA A 60 8.97 -23.72 16.18
C ALA A 60 8.45 -22.28 16.40
N THR A 61 7.94 -22.05 17.61
CA THR A 61 7.33 -20.83 18.14
C THR A 61 8.18 -19.58 17.96
N SER A 62 7.47 -18.46 17.73
CA SER A 62 7.96 -17.08 17.61
C SER A 62 9.11 -16.73 18.56
N SER A 63 10.28 -16.51 17.97
CA SER A 63 11.34 -15.68 18.53
C SER A 63 11.77 -14.71 17.43
N ILE A 64 11.85 -13.44 17.79
CA ILE A 64 12.34 -12.30 17.00
C ILE A 64 13.42 -12.78 16.02
N SER A 65 13.15 -12.61 14.72
CA SER A 65 14.12 -12.91 13.68
C SER A 65 15.42 -12.18 13.98
N GLU A 66 16.56 -12.88 13.90
CA GLU A 66 17.88 -12.22 13.95
C GLU A 66 17.87 -10.97 13.05
N PRO A 67 18.44 -9.85 13.50
CA PRO A 67 18.46 -8.62 12.72
C PRO A 67 19.13 -8.93 11.38
N ILE A 68 18.37 -8.75 10.30
CA ILE A 68 18.94 -8.74 8.95
C ILE A 68 19.97 -7.61 8.98
N ASP A 69 21.22 -7.92 8.65
CA ASP A 69 22.29 -6.93 8.52
C ASP A 69 22.01 -6.10 7.25
N VAL A 70 21.05 -5.18 7.35
CA VAL A 70 20.65 -4.29 6.25
C VAL A 70 21.83 -3.37 5.98
N PRO A 71 22.32 -3.29 4.73
CA PRO A 71 23.46 -2.43 4.41
C PRO A 71 23.24 -0.99 4.88
N ASP A 72 24.26 -0.39 5.52
CA ASP A 72 24.18 0.96 6.09
C ASP A 72 23.63 2.02 5.11
N ASN A 73 23.94 1.88 3.82
CA ASN A 73 23.49 2.80 2.78
C ASN A 73 21.98 2.67 2.48
N VAL A 74 21.39 1.48 2.62
CA VAL A 74 19.93 1.24 2.54
C VAL A 74 19.22 1.94 3.70
N VAL A 75 19.77 1.82 4.91
CA VAL A 75 19.24 2.50 6.11
C VAL A 75 19.37 4.01 5.97
N LYS A 76 20.53 4.52 5.54
CA LYS A 76 20.77 5.97 5.34
C LYS A 76 19.84 6.58 4.30
N LEU A 77 19.60 5.89 3.17
CA LEU A 77 18.64 6.36 2.18
C LEU A 77 17.22 6.39 2.75
N SER A 78 16.83 5.32 3.46
CA SER A 78 15.50 5.28 4.05
C SER A 78 15.33 6.40 5.06
N GLN A 79 16.32 6.64 5.92
CA GLN A 79 16.30 7.73 6.90
C GLN A 79 16.21 9.10 6.21
N ALA A 80 17.00 9.35 5.17
CA ALA A 80 16.95 10.61 4.44
C ALA A 80 15.58 10.87 3.79
N ILE A 81 14.93 9.82 3.27
CA ILE A 81 13.56 9.92 2.73
C ILE A 81 12.57 10.16 3.87
N GLN A 82 12.67 9.43 4.97
CA GLN A 82 11.81 9.57 6.14
C GLN A 82 11.89 10.98 6.75
N ASP A 83 13.10 11.53 6.89
CA ASP A 83 13.34 12.90 7.38
C ASP A 83 12.63 13.96 6.52
N ILE A 84 12.36 13.64 5.24
CA ILE A 84 11.61 14.49 4.34
C ILE A 84 10.10 14.21 4.46
N THR A 85 9.68 12.95 4.31
CA THR A 85 8.25 12.58 4.25
C THR A 85 7.52 12.66 5.59
N MET A 86 8.24 12.83 6.70
CA MET A 86 7.71 13.01 8.06
C MET A 86 7.73 14.48 8.53
N GLN A 87 8.06 15.44 7.66
CA GLN A 87 8.02 16.86 8.04
C GLN A 87 6.60 17.27 8.42
N GLY A 88 6.44 18.08 9.46
CA GLY A 88 5.12 18.56 9.90
C GLY A 88 4.18 17.47 10.43
N GLU A 89 4.72 16.29 10.77
CA GLU A 89 3.94 15.18 11.30
C GLU A 89 3.23 15.58 12.61
N HIS A 90 1.93 15.28 12.68
CA HIS A 90 1.07 15.72 13.77
C HIS A 90 -0.03 14.71 14.16
N ARG A 91 -0.10 13.53 13.52
CA ARG A 91 -1.15 12.51 13.66
C ARG A 91 -0.74 11.29 14.50
N GLY A 92 0.53 11.17 14.87
CA GLY A 92 1.07 10.03 15.62
C GLY A 92 1.91 9.06 14.78
N MET A 93 2.26 9.42 13.53
CA MET A 93 3.04 8.55 12.64
C MET A 93 4.47 8.37 13.13
N THR A 94 5.05 9.37 13.83
CA THR A 94 6.39 9.26 14.42
C THR A 94 6.45 8.15 15.47
N GLU A 95 5.40 8.00 16.28
CA GLU A 95 5.28 6.95 17.29
C GLU A 95 5.11 5.57 16.63
N LEU A 96 4.36 5.50 15.52
CA LEU A 96 4.20 4.26 14.75
C LEU A 96 5.48 3.83 14.02
N GLN A 97 6.28 4.79 13.54
CA GLN A 97 7.55 4.54 12.87
C GLN A 97 8.51 3.70 13.72
N ALA A 98 8.49 3.87 15.04
CA ALA A 98 9.32 3.11 15.98
C ALA A 98 9.01 1.59 16.00
N HIS A 99 7.87 1.18 15.45
CA HIS A 99 7.44 -0.21 15.34
C HIS A 99 7.71 -0.81 13.95
N LEU A 100 8.31 -0.04 13.03
CA LEU A 100 8.68 -0.50 11.69
C LEU A 100 10.19 -0.74 11.57
N SER A 101 10.59 -1.42 10.50
CA SER A 101 12.01 -1.52 10.12
C SER A 101 12.60 -0.11 9.98
N PRO A 102 13.83 0.18 10.47
CA PRO A 102 14.49 1.47 10.23
C PRO A 102 14.57 1.82 8.73
N SER A 103 14.60 0.80 7.87
CA SER A 103 14.65 0.94 6.41
C SER A 103 13.32 0.74 5.71
N TYR A 104 12.16 0.87 6.37
CA TYR A 104 10.86 0.43 5.83
C TYR A 104 10.50 0.97 4.44
N ILE A 105 10.91 2.20 4.07
CA ILE A 105 10.65 2.76 2.73
C ILE A 105 11.55 2.07 1.70
N THR A 106 12.86 2.01 1.96
CA THR A 106 13.81 1.38 1.03
C THR A 106 13.61 -0.12 0.93
N ASP A 107 13.26 -0.79 2.04
CA ASP A 107 12.88 -2.20 2.08
C ASP A 107 11.67 -2.48 1.19
N SER A 108 10.68 -1.58 1.18
CA SER A 108 9.51 -1.68 0.30
C SER A 108 9.89 -1.57 -1.17
N ALA A 109 10.79 -0.65 -1.51
CA ALA A 109 11.28 -0.50 -2.89
C ALA A 109 12.11 -1.70 -3.35
N LEU A 110 13.00 -2.21 -2.50
CA LEU A 110 13.78 -3.43 -2.76
C LEU A 110 12.86 -4.62 -2.95
N PHE A 111 11.88 -4.80 -2.07
CA PHE A 111 10.89 -5.85 -2.17
C PHE A 111 10.17 -5.84 -3.53
N LEU A 112 9.74 -4.67 -4.02
CA LEU A 112 9.14 -4.55 -5.36
C LEU A 112 10.14 -4.91 -6.47
N LEU A 113 11.37 -4.38 -6.42
CA LEU A 113 12.40 -4.65 -7.44
C LEU A 113 12.81 -6.13 -7.50
N GLU A 114 12.71 -6.85 -6.39
CA GLU A 114 13.09 -8.27 -6.29
C GLU A 114 11.96 -9.23 -6.67
N GLN A 115 10.74 -8.94 -6.21
CA GLN A 115 9.62 -9.87 -6.36
C GLN A 115 8.90 -9.70 -7.69
N LEU A 116 8.90 -8.50 -8.28
CA LEU A 116 8.18 -8.26 -9.53
C LEU A 116 8.88 -8.95 -10.71
N PRO A 117 8.20 -9.83 -11.46
CA PRO A 117 8.74 -10.35 -12.70
C PRO A 117 8.90 -9.24 -13.75
N PRO A 118 9.74 -9.45 -14.79
CA PRO A 118 9.77 -8.55 -15.94
C PRO A 118 8.37 -8.38 -16.53
N HIS A 119 7.97 -7.13 -16.79
CA HIS A 119 6.62 -6.79 -17.27
C HIS A 119 5.48 -7.21 -16.33
N ALA A 120 5.74 -7.25 -15.02
CA ALA A 120 4.71 -7.47 -14.02
C ALA A 120 3.51 -6.53 -14.18
N LYS A 121 2.33 -7.03 -13.79
CA LYS A 121 1.10 -6.26 -13.72
C LYS A 121 0.79 -5.88 -12.28
N VAL A 122 0.84 -4.59 -11.96
CA VAL A 122 0.70 -4.07 -10.60
C VAL A 122 -0.65 -3.35 -10.45
N GLY A 123 -1.43 -3.74 -9.44
CA GLY A 123 -2.63 -3.01 -9.05
C GLY A 123 -2.29 -1.90 -8.06
N ILE A 124 -2.81 -0.70 -8.28
CA ILE A 124 -2.70 0.42 -7.33
C ILE A 124 -4.09 0.83 -6.87
N THR A 125 -4.34 0.77 -5.56
CA THR A 125 -5.61 1.17 -4.96
C THR A 125 -5.49 2.52 -4.30
N THR A 126 -6.48 3.39 -4.51
CA THR A 126 -6.51 4.72 -3.88
C THR A 126 -7.91 5.31 -3.88
N GLY A 127 -8.11 6.32 -3.06
CA GLY A 127 -9.33 7.11 -2.92
C GLY A 127 -9.97 6.85 -1.56
N PHE A 128 -10.14 7.93 -0.81
CA PHE A 128 -10.77 7.97 0.51
C PHE A 128 -11.90 9.00 0.49
N TYR A 129 -13.05 8.68 1.10
CA TYR A 129 -14.25 9.50 1.01
C TYR A 129 -14.49 10.34 2.27
N ILE A 130 -14.62 11.66 2.09
CA ILE A 130 -14.88 12.63 3.15
C ILE A 130 -16.38 12.82 3.34
N LEU A 131 -16.93 12.18 4.38
CA LEU A 131 -18.37 12.22 4.69
C LEU A 131 -18.93 13.64 4.85
N SER A 132 -18.17 14.54 5.48
CA SER A 132 -18.60 15.92 5.74
C SER A 132 -18.72 16.77 4.47
N ALA A 133 -17.94 16.43 3.44
CA ALA A 133 -17.93 17.12 2.14
C ALA A 133 -18.75 16.39 1.08
N GLY A 134 -19.04 15.10 1.26
CA GLY A 134 -19.69 14.27 0.25
C GLY A 134 -18.83 14.09 -1.00
N ALA A 135 -17.51 13.99 -0.82
CA ALA A 135 -16.53 13.95 -1.90
C ALA A 135 -15.29 13.11 -1.52
N PRO A 136 -14.58 12.53 -2.50
CA PRO A 136 -13.25 11.96 -2.27
C PRO A 136 -12.21 13.02 -1.92
N GLU A 137 -11.13 12.64 -1.25
CA GLU A 137 -10.06 13.58 -0.85
C GLU A 137 -8.91 13.73 -1.86
N THR A 138 -8.02 14.69 -1.58
CA THR A 138 -6.80 14.98 -2.36
C THR A 138 -5.57 14.19 -1.93
N ASP A 139 -5.56 13.58 -0.73
CA ASP A 139 -4.51 12.63 -0.35
C ASP A 139 -4.78 11.24 -0.94
N GLY A 140 -3.71 10.58 -1.42
CA GLY A 140 -3.78 9.30 -2.12
C GLY A 140 -3.59 9.38 -3.64
N PRO A 141 -4.55 9.93 -4.41
CA PRO A 141 -4.53 9.84 -5.86
C PRO A 141 -3.27 10.46 -6.53
N PRO A 142 -2.75 11.62 -6.12
CA PRO A 142 -1.49 12.15 -6.64
C PRO A 142 -0.28 11.21 -6.37
N GLY A 143 -0.19 10.66 -5.15
CA GLY A 143 0.83 9.68 -4.78
C GLY A 143 0.73 8.39 -5.58
N ALA A 144 -0.48 7.87 -5.75
CA ALA A 144 -0.76 6.70 -6.58
C ALA A 144 -0.32 6.92 -8.04
N ALA A 145 -0.56 8.11 -8.59
CA ALA A 145 -0.08 8.48 -9.93
C ALA A 145 1.46 8.54 -10.02
N ALA A 146 2.15 9.02 -8.98
CA ALA A 146 3.60 9.03 -8.93
C ALA A 146 4.20 7.62 -8.90
N VAL A 147 3.62 6.71 -8.11
CA VAL A 147 4.03 5.30 -8.08
C VAL A 147 3.74 4.62 -9.41
N ALA A 148 2.58 4.89 -10.03
CA ALA A 148 2.25 4.38 -11.36
C ALA A 148 3.28 4.81 -12.41
N TYR A 149 3.66 6.09 -12.42
CA TYR A 149 4.70 6.62 -13.29
C TYR A 149 6.04 5.89 -13.10
N ALA A 150 6.46 5.68 -11.86
CA ALA A 150 7.70 4.99 -11.54
C ALA A 150 7.70 3.53 -12.03
N LEU A 151 6.63 2.78 -11.75
CA LEU A 151 6.50 1.38 -12.16
C LEU A 151 6.39 1.23 -13.68
N GLN A 152 5.66 2.12 -14.35
CA GLN A 152 5.58 2.14 -15.80
C GLN A 152 6.95 2.41 -16.44
N ALA A 153 7.72 3.36 -15.89
CA ALA A 153 9.07 3.66 -16.34
C ALA A 153 10.09 2.52 -16.07
N LEU A 154 9.78 1.63 -15.12
CA LEU A 154 10.50 0.37 -14.89
C LEU A 154 10.06 -0.76 -15.84
N GLY A 155 9.02 -0.56 -16.65
CA GLY A 155 8.55 -1.49 -17.67
C GLY A 155 7.39 -2.39 -17.24
N HIS A 156 6.71 -2.06 -16.14
CA HIS A 156 5.56 -2.79 -15.61
C HIS A 156 4.23 -2.21 -16.15
N GLU A 157 3.20 -3.05 -16.22
CA GLU A 157 1.82 -2.64 -16.47
C GLU A 157 1.18 -2.21 -15.15
N VAL A 158 0.45 -1.09 -15.14
CA VAL A 158 -0.25 -0.60 -13.96
C VAL A 158 -1.75 -0.55 -14.23
N VAL A 159 -2.53 -1.03 -13.25
CA VAL A 159 -3.99 -0.91 -13.21
C VAL A 159 -4.39 -0.19 -11.94
N PHE A 160 -5.16 0.88 -12.07
CA PHE A 160 -5.78 1.52 -10.92
C PHE A 160 -7.04 0.76 -10.52
N ILE A 161 -7.26 0.60 -9.23
CA ILE A 161 -8.44 -0.06 -8.68
C ILE A 161 -9.05 0.90 -7.65
N THR A 162 -10.28 1.31 -7.89
CA THR A 162 -11.01 2.21 -7.00
C THR A 162 -12.48 1.86 -7.01
N ASP A 163 -13.32 2.68 -6.37
CA ASP A 163 -14.76 2.49 -6.34
C ASP A 163 -15.52 3.59 -7.09
N LYS A 164 -16.84 3.48 -7.07
CA LYS A 164 -17.71 4.43 -7.77
C LYS A 164 -17.63 5.84 -7.19
N CYS A 165 -17.34 5.98 -5.91
CA CYS A 165 -17.26 7.26 -5.20
C CYS A 165 -16.00 8.05 -5.58
N SER A 166 -14.90 7.33 -5.81
CA SER A 166 -13.60 7.92 -6.19
C SER A 166 -13.30 7.84 -7.70
N GLU A 167 -14.19 7.24 -8.51
CA GLU A 167 -13.97 6.99 -9.93
C GLU A 167 -13.51 8.23 -10.71
N ALA A 168 -14.20 9.36 -10.55
CA ALA A 168 -13.91 10.56 -11.33
C ALA A 168 -12.51 11.11 -11.04
N VAL A 169 -12.13 11.13 -9.76
CA VAL A 169 -10.82 11.61 -9.30
C VAL A 169 -9.71 10.67 -9.76
N VAL A 170 -9.85 9.37 -9.56
CA VAL A 170 -8.82 8.41 -9.98
C VAL A 170 -8.66 8.45 -11.50
N ARG A 171 -9.74 8.47 -12.28
CA ARG A 171 -9.65 8.59 -13.74
C ARG A 171 -8.94 9.88 -14.21
N SER A 172 -9.02 10.98 -13.47
CA SER A 172 -8.37 12.24 -13.86
C SER A 172 -6.83 12.14 -13.75
N ILE A 173 -6.32 11.30 -12.84
CA ILE A 173 -4.89 11.08 -12.63
C ILE A 173 -4.32 9.80 -13.27
N SER A 174 -5.17 8.82 -13.61
CA SER A 174 -4.71 7.53 -14.14
C SER A 174 -4.17 7.58 -15.56
N SER A 175 -4.27 8.70 -16.28
CA SER A 175 -3.74 8.86 -17.65
C SER A 175 -4.24 7.75 -18.59
N SER A 176 -3.34 7.03 -19.28
CA SER A 176 -3.66 5.91 -20.18
C SER A 176 -3.76 4.54 -19.49
N HIS A 177 -3.73 4.50 -18.16
CA HIS A 177 -3.83 3.24 -17.42
C HIS A 177 -5.28 2.75 -17.35
N GLN A 178 -5.44 1.43 -17.29
CA GLN A 178 -6.73 0.82 -17.01
C GLN A 178 -7.18 1.22 -15.59
N VAL A 179 -8.47 1.51 -15.44
CA VAL A 179 -9.10 1.73 -14.14
C VAL A 179 -10.22 0.71 -13.95
N LEU A 180 -10.07 -0.17 -12.97
CA LEU A 180 -11.11 -1.06 -12.48
C LEU A 180 -11.94 -0.34 -11.42
N ILE A 181 -13.26 -0.35 -11.62
CA ILE A 181 -14.21 0.14 -10.62
C ILE A 181 -14.77 -1.06 -9.88
N PHE A 182 -14.31 -1.26 -8.66
CA PHE A 182 -14.76 -2.35 -7.80
C PHE A 182 -16.20 -2.10 -7.34
N PRO A 183 -17.07 -3.12 -7.37
CA PRO A 183 -18.48 -2.94 -7.03
C PRO A 183 -18.69 -2.56 -5.56
N MET A 184 -19.63 -1.63 -5.33
CA MET A 184 -20.09 -1.24 -3.99
C MET A 184 -20.93 -2.38 -3.39
N LEU A 185 -20.30 -3.25 -2.60
CA LEU A 185 -20.95 -4.42 -1.99
C LEU A 185 -20.85 -4.32 -0.47
N PRO A 186 -21.90 -4.69 0.28
CA PRO A 186 -21.78 -4.87 1.72
C PRO A 186 -20.85 -6.05 2.03
N SER A 187 -20.21 -6.01 3.21
CA SER A 187 -19.38 -7.10 3.72
C SER A 187 -20.14 -8.43 3.75
N GLY A 188 -19.50 -9.50 3.29
CA GLY A 188 -20.06 -10.86 3.25
C GLY A 188 -19.73 -11.61 1.96
N GLU A 189 -20.37 -12.77 1.78
CA GLU A 189 -20.05 -13.73 0.71
C GLU A 189 -20.01 -13.13 -0.70
N ALA A 190 -20.93 -12.22 -1.04
CA ALA A 190 -20.96 -11.59 -2.36
C ALA A 190 -19.74 -10.67 -2.61
N ALA A 191 -19.25 -9.98 -1.58
CA ALA A 191 -18.04 -9.15 -1.67
C ALA A 191 -16.78 -10.02 -1.82
N GLU A 192 -16.71 -11.12 -1.08
CA GLU A 192 -15.64 -12.12 -1.18
C GLU A 192 -15.60 -12.76 -2.58
N GLU A 193 -16.75 -13.17 -3.11
CA GLU A 193 -16.85 -13.73 -4.47
C GLU A 193 -16.41 -12.71 -5.54
N ALA A 194 -16.81 -11.44 -5.38
CA ALA A 194 -16.37 -10.38 -6.28
C ALA A 194 -14.86 -10.16 -6.22
N ALA A 195 -14.27 -10.14 -5.01
CA ALA A 195 -12.83 -10.00 -4.84
C ALA A 195 -12.07 -11.16 -5.50
N LEU A 196 -12.48 -12.41 -5.24
CA LEU A 196 -11.90 -13.60 -5.86
C LEU A 196 -11.98 -13.54 -7.40
N LYS A 197 -13.12 -13.12 -7.93
CA LYS A 197 -13.32 -12.95 -9.37
C LYS A 197 -12.38 -11.91 -9.96
N GLU A 198 -12.26 -10.74 -9.33
CA GLU A 198 -11.37 -9.68 -9.80
C GLU A 198 -9.89 -10.08 -9.67
N CYS A 199 -9.47 -10.72 -8.57
CA CYS A 199 -8.13 -11.32 -8.43
C CYS A 199 -7.81 -12.27 -9.57
N ALA A 200 -8.74 -13.20 -9.87
CA ALA A 200 -8.57 -14.18 -10.95
C ALA A 200 -8.55 -13.54 -12.35
N ALA A 201 -9.31 -12.46 -12.55
CA ALA A 201 -9.40 -11.75 -13.83
C ALA A 201 -8.19 -10.85 -14.09
N LEU A 202 -7.76 -10.09 -13.10
CA LEU A 202 -6.66 -9.14 -13.22
C LEU A 202 -5.30 -9.81 -13.30
N ARG A 203 -5.12 -10.95 -12.59
CA ARG A 203 -3.83 -11.66 -12.49
C ARG A 203 -2.68 -10.72 -12.15
N LEU A 204 -2.85 -9.99 -11.06
CA LEU A 204 -1.84 -9.06 -10.58
C LEU A 204 -0.65 -9.82 -10.01
N ASP A 205 0.54 -9.26 -10.20
CA ASP A 205 1.79 -9.71 -9.59
C ASP A 205 2.08 -8.95 -8.28
N ALA A 206 1.48 -7.77 -8.10
CA ALA A 206 1.55 -7.00 -6.86
C ALA A 206 0.35 -6.07 -6.66
N LEU A 207 0.13 -5.70 -5.40
CA LEU A 207 -0.82 -4.66 -5.00
C LEU A 207 -0.13 -3.58 -4.17
N ILE A 208 -0.44 -2.33 -4.46
CA ILE A 208 0.01 -1.18 -3.69
C ILE A 208 -1.21 -0.35 -3.30
N SER A 209 -1.44 -0.17 -2.00
CA SER A 209 -2.46 0.75 -1.51
C SER A 209 -1.85 2.10 -1.18
N VAL A 210 -2.49 3.18 -1.61
CA VAL A 210 -2.14 4.56 -1.26
C VAL A 210 -3.43 5.28 -0.83
N GLU A 211 -3.56 5.56 0.47
CA GLU A 211 -4.73 6.24 1.06
C GLU A 211 -6.05 5.57 0.65
N ARG A 212 -6.23 4.34 1.14
CA ARG A 212 -7.46 3.59 0.91
C ARG A 212 -7.91 2.95 2.20
N ALA A 213 -9.15 3.19 2.61
CA ALA A 213 -9.70 2.65 3.85
C ALA A 213 -9.64 1.11 3.86
N GLY A 214 -9.16 0.56 4.97
CA GLY A 214 -9.17 -0.87 5.27
C GLY A 214 -10.31 -1.22 6.21
N ILE A 215 -10.74 -2.48 6.19
CA ILE A 215 -11.83 -2.94 7.04
C ILE A 215 -11.38 -2.99 8.51
N LEU A 216 -12.28 -2.67 9.44
CA LEU A 216 -12.06 -2.87 10.87
C LEU A 216 -12.59 -4.23 11.32
N ALA A 217 -12.22 -4.64 12.54
CA ALA A 217 -12.65 -5.92 13.13
C ALA A 217 -14.18 -6.09 13.28
N ASP A 218 -14.98 -5.01 13.24
CA ASP A 218 -16.46 -5.10 13.21
C ASP A 218 -17.06 -5.16 11.80
N GLY A 219 -16.23 -5.28 10.77
CA GLY A 219 -16.68 -5.35 9.38
C GLY A 219 -17.07 -3.99 8.77
N THR A 220 -16.72 -2.87 9.43
CA THR A 220 -16.99 -1.51 8.94
C THR A 220 -15.75 -0.82 8.41
N TYR A 221 -15.94 0.16 7.54
CA TYR A 221 -14.92 1.14 7.14
C TYR A 221 -15.19 2.43 7.90
N ARG A 222 -14.16 3.04 8.50
CA ARG A 222 -14.33 4.24 9.32
C ARG A 222 -13.30 5.30 9.00
N ASN A 223 -13.70 6.56 9.09
CA ASN A 223 -12.77 7.69 9.02
C ASN A 223 -12.02 7.90 10.36
N MET A 224 -11.15 8.91 10.41
CA MET A 224 -10.37 9.25 11.61
C MET A 224 -11.23 9.60 12.84
N HIS A 225 -12.45 10.12 12.63
CA HIS A 225 -13.42 10.35 13.71
C HIS A 225 -14.25 9.11 14.08
N GLN A 226 -13.88 7.94 13.56
CA GLN A 226 -14.55 6.65 13.77
C GLN A 226 -16.01 6.62 13.28
N ALA A 227 -16.38 7.55 12.38
CA ALA A 227 -17.67 7.53 11.70
C ALA A 227 -17.66 6.47 10.60
N ASP A 228 -18.75 5.69 10.53
CA ASP A 228 -18.92 4.63 9.53
C ASP A 228 -19.12 5.25 8.13
N MET A 229 -18.24 4.85 7.20
CA MET A 229 -18.24 5.26 5.80
C MET A 229 -18.40 4.05 4.85
N SER A 230 -18.85 2.90 5.34
CA SER A 230 -18.97 1.67 4.55
C SER A 230 -19.87 1.81 3.33
N ALA A 231 -20.87 2.69 3.38
CA ALA A 231 -21.72 3.01 2.22
C ALA A 231 -20.97 3.71 1.07
N PHE A 232 -19.77 4.24 1.32
CA PHE A 232 -18.95 5.02 0.40
C PHE A 232 -17.57 4.39 0.16
N ASN A 233 -17.36 3.15 0.60
CA ASN A 233 -16.11 2.44 0.40
C ASN A 233 -16.38 1.01 -0.07
N ALA A 234 -16.05 0.71 -1.33
CA ALA A 234 -16.08 -0.67 -1.80
C ALA A 234 -15.02 -1.53 -1.06
N PRO A 235 -15.29 -2.84 -0.85
CA PRO A 235 -14.43 -3.73 -0.06
C PRO A 235 -13.20 -4.22 -0.86
N ILE A 236 -12.40 -3.27 -1.33
CA ILE A 236 -11.19 -3.48 -2.15
C ILE A 236 -10.09 -4.18 -1.34
N ASP A 237 -10.09 -4.00 -0.02
CA ASP A 237 -9.14 -4.63 0.90
C ASP A 237 -9.22 -6.17 0.89
N LEU A 238 -10.35 -6.75 0.47
CA LEU A 238 -10.48 -8.19 0.24
C LEU A 238 -9.51 -8.71 -0.84
N ILE A 239 -9.19 -7.89 -1.86
CA ILE A 239 -8.20 -8.27 -2.88
C ILE A 239 -6.82 -8.44 -2.24
N PHE A 240 -6.48 -7.64 -1.23
CA PHE A 240 -5.22 -7.76 -0.50
C PHE A 240 -5.18 -9.02 0.38
N ALA A 241 -6.32 -9.41 0.96
CA ALA A 241 -6.41 -10.64 1.75
C ALA A 241 -6.19 -11.90 0.90
N GLU A 242 -6.59 -11.87 -0.37
CA GLU A 242 -6.43 -12.97 -1.32
C GLU A 242 -5.06 -12.99 -2.02
N MET A 243 -4.32 -11.87 -1.99
CA MET A 243 -3.04 -11.74 -2.68
C MET A 243 -1.91 -12.41 -1.90
N GLU A 244 -1.29 -13.43 -2.49
CA GLU A 244 -0.06 -14.02 -1.93
C GLU A 244 1.16 -13.13 -2.26
N GLY A 245 1.93 -12.77 -1.24
CA GLY A 245 3.31 -12.26 -1.42
C GLY A 245 3.42 -10.75 -1.54
N THR A 246 3.19 -10.16 -2.72
CA THR A 246 3.70 -8.80 -3.02
C THR A 246 2.67 -7.71 -2.77
N THR A 247 2.53 -7.29 -1.50
CA THR A 247 1.65 -6.19 -1.11
C THR A 247 2.36 -5.08 -0.34
N VAL A 248 2.08 -3.82 -0.70
CA VAL A 248 2.59 -2.62 -0.03
C VAL A 248 1.40 -1.73 0.36
N GLY A 249 1.36 -1.27 1.60
CA GLY A 249 0.40 -0.28 2.08
C GLY A 249 1.08 1.05 2.35
N ILE A 250 0.41 2.15 2.04
CA ILE A 250 0.82 3.52 2.35
C ILE A 250 -0.38 4.22 2.98
N GLY A 251 -0.20 4.74 4.19
CA GLY A 251 -1.24 5.40 5.00
C GLY A 251 -0.64 6.40 5.99
N ASP A 252 -1.48 7.24 6.57
CA ASP A 252 -1.08 8.29 7.52
C ASP A 252 -1.98 8.41 8.78
N GLY A 253 -3.02 7.56 8.88
CA GLY A 253 -4.09 7.67 9.87
C GLY A 253 -4.33 6.43 10.72
N GLY A 254 -4.01 5.24 10.24
CA GLY A 254 -4.19 3.96 10.96
C GLY A 254 -5.46 3.18 10.59
N ASN A 255 -6.32 3.73 9.74
CA ASN A 255 -7.57 3.15 9.25
C ASN A 255 -7.50 2.68 7.79
N GLU A 256 -6.32 2.72 7.17
CA GLU A 256 -6.06 2.38 5.79
C GLU A 256 -5.60 0.92 5.61
N ILE A 257 -5.64 0.45 4.38
CA ILE A 257 -5.07 -0.84 3.98
C ILE A 257 -3.56 -0.83 4.25
N GLY A 258 -3.09 -1.84 4.97
CA GLY A 258 -1.70 -2.00 5.40
C GLY A 258 -1.48 -1.69 6.86
N MET A 259 -2.30 -0.79 7.45
CA MET A 259 -2.21 -0.41 8.85
C MET A 259 -2.52 -1.58 9.82
N GLY A 260 -3.12 -2.67 9.33
CA GLY A 260 -3.24 -3.92 10.09
C GLY A 260 -1.90 -4.51 10.54
N LYS A 261 -0.78 -4.13 9.90
CA LYS A 261 0.57 -4.48 10.37
C LYS A 261 0.93 -3.87 11.72
N LEU A 262 0.28 -2.76 12.08
CA LEU A 262 0.45 -2.04 13.34
C LEU A 262 -0.83 -2.07 14.20
N PHE A 263 -1.72 -3.04 13.96
CA PHE A 263 -3.04 -3.12 14.59
C PHE A 263 -3.01 -2.99 16.12
N GLU A 264 -2.06 -3.64 16.80
CA GLU A 264 -1.92 -3.59 18.26
C GLU A 264 -1.31 -2.27 18.76
N HIS A 265 -0.58 -1.55 17.90
CA HIS A 265 0.16 -0.33 18.27
C HIS A 265 -0.66 0.94 18.04
N ILE A 266 -1.46 1.01 16.97
CA ILE A 266 -2.24 2.21 16.59
C ILE A 266 -3.11 2.76 17.74
N PRO A 267 -3.92 1.95 18.46
CA PRO A 267 -4.78 2.48 19.52
C PRO A 267 -4.03 3.03 20.74
N VAL A 268 -2.74 2.67 20.90
CA VAL A 268 -1.95 2.97 22.10
C VAL A 268 -0.78 3.92 21.85
N ALA A 269 -0.29 4.03 20.61
CA ALA A 269 0.88 4.83 20.26
C ALA A 269 0.62 6.33 20.45
N CYS A 270 -0.54 6.82 20.02
CA CYS A 270 -0.96 8.20 20.22
C CYS A 270 -2.49 8.32 20.35
N PRO A 271 -3.10 7.89 21.48
CA PRO A 271 -4.55 7.68 21.60
C PRO A 271 -5.42 8.94 21.40
N SER A 272 -4.82 10.13 21.49
CA SER A 272 -5.49 11.41 21.26
C SER A 272 -5.59 11.82 19.79
N LYS A 273 -4.82 11.17 18.91
CA LYS A 273 -4.67 11.54 17.50
C LYS A 273 -4.94 10.37 16.55
N LEU A 274 -4.60 9.15 16.97
CA LEU A 274 -4.85 7.92 16.24
C LEU A 274 -6.20 7.30 16.60
N PRO A 275 -6.81 6.53 15.67
CA PRO A 275 -8.08 5.89 15.92
C PRO A 275 -7.96 4.82 17.01
N GLN A 276 -8.97 4.74 17.86
CA GLN A 276 -9.08 3.66 18.86
C GLN A 276 -9.23 2.27 18.22
N ARG A 277 -9.64 2.21 16.96
CA ARG A 277 -9.80 0.99 16.19
C ARG A 277 -9.10 1.16 14.85
N ALA A 278 -8.04 0.38 14.68
CA ALA A 278 -7.29 0.33 13.44
C ALA A 278 -7.93 -0.58 12.40
N SER A 279 -7.59 -0.35 11.15
CA SER A 279 -7.79 -1.32 10.08
C SER A 279 -7.12 -2.66 10.45
N ILE A 280 -7.78 -3.77 10.13
CA ILE A 280 -7.21 -5.13 10.27
C ILE A 280 -6.52 -5.60 8.98
N THR A 281 -6.70 -4.89 7.86
CA THR A 281 -6.09 -5.25 6.59
C THR A 281 -4.60 -4.97 6.65
N SER A 282 -3.79 -6.03 6.62
CA SER A 282 -2.33 -5.95 6.64
C SER A 282 -1.73 -6.10 5.24
N THR A 283 -0.52 -5.59 5.06
CA THR A 283 0.30 -5.74 3.85
C THR A 283 1.69 -6.23 4.23
N THR A 284 2.41 -6.82 3.27
CA THR A 284 3.76 -7.34 3.50
C THR A 284 4.71 -6.22 3.90
N HIS A 285 4.65 -5.09 3.21
CA HIS A 285 5.33 -3.87 3.59
C HIS A 285 4.33 -2.74 3.88
N LEU A 286 4.68 -1.87 4.83
CA LEU A 286 3.90 -0.70 5.20
C LEU A 286 4.84 0.50 5.20
N ILE A 287 4.39 1.59 4.57
CA ILE A 287 5.00 2.91 4.60
C ILE A 287 4.04 3.83 5.33
N VAL A 288 4.55 4.52 6.35
CA VAL A 288 3.86 5.62 7.01
C VAL A 288 4.55 6.93 6.65
N ALA A 289 3.79 8.02 6.56
CA ALA A 289 4.29 9.36 6.25
C ALA A 289 3.34 10.42 6.82
N THR A 290 3.71 11.71 6.78
CA THR A 290 2.80 12.80 7.19
C THR A 290 1.54 12.85 6.34
N THR A 291 1.67 12.54 5.04
CA THR A 291 0.56 12.29 4.11
C THR A 291 0.89 11.07 3.25
N SER A 292 -0.12 10.33 2.80
CA SER A 292 0.07 9.16 1.96
C SER A 292 0.70 9.48 0.61
N ASN A 293 0.39 10.63 0.02
CA ASN A 293 1.07 11.13 -1.18
C ASN A 293 2.59 11.22 -0.97
N TRP A 294 3.04 11.74 0.18
CA TRP A 294 4.46 11.88 0.44
C TRP A 294 5.13 10.53 0.68
N GLY A 295 4.45 9.60 1.35
CA GLY A 295 4.90 8.21 1.46
C GLY A 295 5.10 7.55 0.10
N ALA A 296 4.17 7.79 -0.83
CA ALA A 296 4.25 7.31 -2.21
C ALA A 296 5.39 7.97 -3.00
N TYR A 297 5.65 9.27 -2.81
CA TYR A 297 6.83 9.93 -3.38
C TYR A 297 8.14 9.39 -2.78
N GLY A 298 8.14 9.06 -1.49
CA GLY A 298 9.26 8.40 -0.83
C GLY A 298 9.56 7.04 -1.45
N LEU A 299 8.53 6.23 -1.72
CA LEU A 299 8.68 4.96 -2.44
C LEU A 299 9.26 5.17 -3.85
N ALA A 300 8.74 6.13 -4.62
CA ALA A 300 9.27 6.46 -5.95
C ALA A 300 10.72 6.98 -5.91
N THR A 301 11.09 7.70 -4.84
CA THR A 301 12.46 8.16 -4.58
C THR A 301 13.40 6.99 -4.34
N ALA A 302 13.02 6.04 -3.46
CA ALA A 302 13.81 4.84 -3.21
C ALA A 302 13.96 3.99 -4.49
N LEU A 303 12.89 3.79 -5.26
CA LEU A 303 12.94 3.11 -6.56
C LEU A 303 13.89 3.83 -7.54
N SER A 304 13.85 5.16 -7.60
CA SER A 304 14.70 5.97 -8.49
C SER A 304 16.17 5.73 -8.21
N VAL A 305 16.52 5.79 -6.94
CA VAL A 305 17.89 5.65 -6.47
C VAL A 305 18.40 4.23 -6.67
N LEU A 306 17.64 3.22 -6.23
CA LEU A 306 18.05 1.81 -6.30
C LEU A 306 18.16 1.29 -7.74
N SER A 307 17.30 1.77 -8.65
CA SER A 307 17.33 1.40 -10.07
C SER A 307 18.26 2.24 -10.93
N GLY A 308 18.80 3.34 -10.39
CA GLY A 308 19.61 4.31 -11.13
C GLY A 308 18.81 5.07 -12.20
N ARG A 309 17.48 5.15 -12.08
CA ARG A 309 16.58 5.83 -13.03
C ARG A 309 15.88 7.01 -12.38
N ASP A 310 15.52 8.02 -13.18
CA ASP A 310 14.74 9.16 -12.68
C ASP A 310 13.26 8.84 -12.74
N LEU A 311 12.70 8.42 -11.60
CA LEU A 311 11.32 7.91 -11.49
C LEU A 311 10.42 8.82 -10.64
N LEU A 312 10.93 9.95 -10.15
CA LEU A 312 10.16 10.87 -9.34
C LEU A 312 9.48 11.93 -10.23
N ILE A 313 8.20 12.21 -9.96
CA ILE A 313 7.49 13.29 -10.66
C ILE A 313 8.06 14.66 -10.28
N SER A 314 7.96 15.64 -11.19
CA SER A 314 8.41 17.01 -10.90
C SER A 314 7.41 17.74 -9.98
N PRO A 315 7.82 18.75 -9.18
CA PRO A 315 6.87 19.56 -8.40
C PRO A 315 5.76 20.19 -9.26
N PRO A 316 6.03 20.75 -10.46
CA PRO A 316 4.97 21.19 -11.37
C PRO A 316 3.97 20.08 -11.74
N THR A 317 4.45 18.85 -11.96
CA THR A 317 3.59 17.69 -12.21
C THR A 317 2.75 17.34 -10.98
N GLY A 318 3.34 17.35 -9.77
CA GLY A 318 2.61 17.15 -8.51
C GLY A 318 1.45 18.13 -8.34
N ARG A 319 1.70 19.44 -8.53
CA ARG A 319 0.64 20.47 -8.52
C ARG A 319 -0.45 20.16 -9.55
N GLN A 320 -0.08 19.77 -10.77
CA GLN A 320 -1.04 19.45 -11.82
C GLN A 320 -1.92 18.24 -11.46
N LEU A 321 -1.36 17.23 -10.80
CA LEU A 321 -2.12 16.06 -10.34
C LEU A 321 -3.15 16.46 -9.29
N VAL A 322 -2.77 17.24 -8.28
CA VAL A 322 -3.73 17.74 -7.27
C VAL A 322 -4.83 18.58 -7.92
N ARG A 323 -4.49 19.48 -8.85
CA ARG A 323 -5.49 20.28 -9.59
C ARG A 323 -6.47 19.41 -10.37
N LYS A 324 -6.00 18.36 -11.02
CA LYS A 324 -6.88 17.40 -11.72
C LYS A 324 -7.81 16.66 -10.75
N CYS A 325 -7.36 16.35 -9.54
CA CYS A 325 -8.23 15.79 -8.50
C CYS A 325 -9.32 16.79 -8.12
N LEU A 326 -8.96 18.04 -7.84
CA LEU A 326 -9.89 19.11 -7.48
C LEU A 326 -10.92 19.39 -8.60
N GLU A 327 -10.47 19.47 -9.85
CA GLU A 327 -11.32 19.63 -11.03
C GLU A 327 -12.30 18.45 -11.22
N ALA A 328 -11.91 17.26 -10.76
CA ALA A 328 -12.75 16.07 -10.76
C ALA A 328 -13.66 15.95 -9.52
N GLY A 329 -13.62 16.94 -8.62
CA GLY A 329 -14.50 17.02 -7.44
C GLY A 329 -13.87 16.56 -6.13
N ALA A 330 -12.54 16.36 -6.08
CA ALA A 330 -11.86 16.09 -4.82
C ALA A 330 -11.87 17.32 -3.89
N VAL A 331 -11.69 17.06 -2.60
CA VAL A 331 -11.54 18.09 -1.56
C VAL A 331 -10.33 17.80 -0.68
N ASP A 332 -9.86 18.79 0.06
CA ASP A 332 -8.89 18.56 1.13
C ASP A 332 -9.52 17.68 2.24
N GLY A 333 -8.78 16.65 2.68
CA GLY A 333 -9.25 15.66 3.64
C GLY A 333 -9.57 16.22 5.04
N VAL A 334 -8.91 17.32 5.43
CA VAL A 334 -9.07 17.97 6.73
C VAL A 334 -10.07 19.12 6.68
N THR A 335 -9.98 19.99 5.66
CA THR A 335 -10.85 21.18 5.60
C THR A 335 -12.19 20.89 4.92
N GLY A 336 -12.27 19.81 4.13
CA GLY A 336 -13.45 19.45 3.34
C GLY A 336 -13.74 20.42 2.20
N LYS A 337 -12.78 21.25 1.80
CA LYS A 337 -12.94 22.27 0.75
C LYS A 337 -12.18 21.90 -0.51
N ALA A 338 -12.69 22.33 -1.65
CA ALA A 338 -11.97 22.26 -2.92
C ALA A 338 -10.94 23.40 -2.99
N GLU A 339 -9.75 23.18 -2.42
CA GLU A 339 -8.65 24.15 -2.38
C GLU A 339 -7.31 23.46 -2.68
N GLU A 340 -6.29 24.23 -3.09
CA GLU A 340 -4.95 23.70 -3.40
C GLU A 340 -4.19 23.33 -2.12
N SER A 341 -4.66 22.28 -1.45
CA SER A 341 -4.05 21.68 -0.27
C SER A 341 -4.28 20.17 -0.24
N VAL A 342 -3.44 19.52 0.55
CA VAL A 342 -3.58 18.12 0.94
C VAL A 342 -3.48 18.10 2.45
N ASP A 343 -4.47 17.49 3.11
CA ASP A 343 -4.53 17.30 4.55
C ASP A 343 -4.35 18.56 5.40
N GLY A 344 -4.97 19.64 4.93
CA GLY A 344 -4.96 20.95 5.55
C GLY A 344 -3.68 21.75 5.27
N MET A 345 -2.76 21.22 4.46
CA MET A 345 -1.50 21.86 4.13
C MET A 345 -1.51 22.42 2.70
N PRO A 346 -1.35 23.74 2.51
CA PRO A 346 -1.20 24.32 1.18
C PRO A 346 -0.07 23.67 0.39
N LEU A 347 -0.22 23.53 -0.93
CA LEU A 347 0.79 22.88 -1.78
C LEU A 347 2.17 23.57 -1.69
N GLU A 348 2.18 24.88 -1.50
CA GLU A 348 3.37 25.71 -1.32
C GLU A 348 4.17 25.36 -0.06
N ASP A 349 3.49 24.87 0.98
CA ASP A 349 4.08 24.55 2.29
C ASP A 349 4.32 23.05 2.47
N GLY A 350 3.67 22.20 1.65
CA GLY A 350 3.73 20.75 1.74
C GLY A 350 4.26 20.06 0.48
N GLU A 351 3.34 19.57 -0.36
CA GLU A 351 3.59 18.77 -1.56
C GLU A 351 4.80 19.23 -2.41
N LEU A 352 4.92 20.52 -2.70
CA LEU A 352 5.95 21.03 -3.62
C LEU A 352 7.34 21.14 -3.01
N PRO A 353 7.51 21.70 -1.80
CA PRO A 353 8.78 21.58 -1.06
C PRO A 353 9.22 20.13 -0.87
N ILE A 354 8.30 19.22 -0.54
CA ILE A 354 8.61 17.80 -0.31
C ILE A 354 9.16 17.15 -1.57
N LEU A 355 8.48 17.30 -2.72
CA LEU A 355 8.99 16.80 -4.00
C LEU A 355 10.36 17.41 -4.35
N THR A 356 10.57 18.70 -4.08
CA THR A 356 11.86 19.38 -4.33
C THR A 356 12.99 18.78 -3.48
N GLN A 357 12.72 18.53 -2.20
CA GLN A 357 13.68 17.91 -1.28
C GLN A 357 13.99 16.46 -1.66
N LEU A 358 12.98 15.69 -2.07
CA LEU A 358 13.16 14.32 -2.55
C LEU A 358 13.99 14.28 -3.85
N HIS A 359 13.79 15.22 -4.78
CA HIS A 359 14.67 15.36 -5.95
C HIS A 359 16.13 15.63 -5.54
N ALA A 360 16.35 16.51 -4.56
CA ALA A 360 17.70 16.76 -4.03
C ALA A 360 18.29 15.50 -3.38
N CYS A 361 17.49 14.71 -2.66
CA CYS A 361 17.88 13.41 -2.11
C CYS A 361 18.34 12.44 -3.19
N VAL A 362 17.59 12.29 -4.29
CA VAL A 362 17.99 11.45 -5.43
C VAL A 362 19.35 11.89 -5.98
N MET A 363 19.56 13.19 -6.18
CA MET A 363 20.81 13.71 -6.74
C MET A 363 22.00 13.51 -5.79
N ASP A 364 21.81 13.70 -4.49
CA ASP A 364 22.85 13.50 -3.48
C ASP A 364 23.35 12.06 -3.48
N PHE A 365 22.43 11.09 -3.45
CA PHE A 365 22.77 9.67 -3.45
C PHE A 365 23.31 9.17 -4.80
N ARG A 366 22.93 9.79 -5.93
CA ARG A 366 23.57 9.52 -7.23
C ARG A 366 25.00 10.05 -7.30
N ASN A 367 25.25 11.24 -6.75
CA ASN A 367 26.54 11.93 -6.87
C ASN A 367 27.60 11.36 -5.92
N ARG A 368 27.21 10.96 -4.71
CA ARG A 368 28.17 10.40 -3.73
C ARG A 368 28.69 9.02 -4.10
N GLY A 369 28.07 8.35 -5.08
CA GLY A 369 28.19 6.92 -5.21
C GLY A 369 27.45 6.23 -4.07
N PHE A 370 26.83 5.10 -4.36
CA PHE A 370 26.06 4.35 -3.39
C PHE A 370 26.92 3.16 -2.91
N ASP A 371 28.09 3.48 -2.36
CA ASP A 371 29.06 2.49 -1.86
C ASP A 371 28.70 1.98 -0.46
#